data_AF-A0A1J4KKB7-F1
#
_entry.id   AF-A0A1J4KKB7-F1
#
_cell.length_a   1.000
_cell.length_b   1.000
_cell.length_c   1.000
_cell.angle_alpha   90.00
_cell.angle_beta   90.00
_cell.angle_gamma   90.00
#
_symmetry.space_group_name_H-M   'P 1'
#
loop_
_entity.id
_entity.type
_entity.pdbx_description
1 polymer ?
#
loop_
_entity_poly.entity_id
_entity_poly.type
_entity_poly.pdbx_seq_one_letter_code
_entity_poly.pdbx_strand_id
1 'polypeptide(L)'
;MEEIQLFEGVTIRDEPEEEEKQQEIHEETDNTDYEAIAQKQKTDYLAHLRSLKRSIEEARATCKIVKTKIDATESSVDGVSLLQVKNHCFAEYLENIAQLAVSRTCGEPVGGPIDSLVSNRCVLEKIRPLEHQMKYQLQKYSEMEKSSTTANLRANPASMLKSGRSANFENDENMVSANYMPPQVMSSLYPQAHEDQVKEAKYARSVKAHSKQSVLMDEVAAQIRDEPLEAGMRASQNRKVNEFLKRMKEIEEIEEETMQRIPRSKKDRQMLKQLEQAQGSLNTILDFGKAPRDKKKKGDKKGDKKGRKH
;
A
#
# COMPACT_ATOMS: atom_id res chain seq x y z
N MET A 1 15.73 -22.01 -66.68
CA MET A 1 14.92 -22.68 -65.64
C MET A 1 15.86 -23.55 -64.84
N GLU A 2 16.51 -22.98 -63.84
CA GLU A 2 17.31 -23.76 -62.89
C GLU A 2 16.74 -23.46 -61.50
N GLU A 3 16.15 -24.48 -60.89
CA GLU A 3 15.66 -24.41 -59.51
C GLU A 3 16.85 -24.65 -58.57
N ILE A 4 17.32 -23.62 -57.90
CA ILE A 4 18.34 -23.75 -56.85
C ILE A 4 17.61 -23.79 -55.50
N GLN A 5 17.60 -24.96 -54.86
CA GLN A 5 17.04 -25.16 -53.51
C GLN A 5 18.08 -24.77 -52.45
N LEU A 6 17.81 -23.71 -51.68
CA LEU A 6 18.65 -23.33 -50.54
C LEU A 6 18.13 -23.89 -49.20
N PHE A 7 16.81 -24.09 -49.01
CA PHE A 7 16.22 -24.82 -47.86
C PHE A 7 14.84 -25.41 -48.18
N GLU A 8 14.41 -26.45 -47.43
CA GLU A 8 13.18 -27.21 -47.65
C GLU A 8 11.92 -26.36 -47.34
N GLY A 9 11.12 -26.07 -48.37
CA GLY A 9 9.77 -25.50 -48.22
C GLY A 9 9.51 -24.11 -48.81
N VAL A 10 10.48 -23.44 -49.45
CA VAL A 10 10.25 -22.15 -50.14
C VAL A 10 10.81 -22.20 -51.56
N THR A 11 9.92 -22.20 -52.55
CA THR A 11 10.27 -22.11 -53.98
C THR A 11 9.91 -20.72 -54.52
N ILE A 12 10.91 -19.99 -55.03
CA ILE A 12 10.69 -18.74 -55.77
C ILE A 12 10.55 -19.13 -57.25
N ARG A 13 9.41 -18.78 -57.87
CA ARG A 13 9.22 -18.91 -59.31
C ARG A 13 9.68 -17.61 -59.96
N ASP A 14 10.69 -17.67 -60.83
CA ASP A 14 11.04 -16.57 -61.72
C ASP A 14 9.96 -16.46 -62.80
N GLU A 15 9.05 -15.50 -62.65
CA GLU A 15 8.17 -15.05 -63.74
C GLU A 15 8.92 -14.00 -64.58
N PRO A 16 8.80 -14.02 -65.92
CA PRO A 16 9.50 -13.11 -66.81
C PRO A 16 8.97 -11.67 -66.70
N GLU A 17 9.90 -10.73 -66.81
CA GLU A 17 9.72 -9.28 -66.71
C GLU A 17 8.62 -8.75 -67.65
N GLU A 18 7.59 -8.10 -67.06
CA GLU A 18 6.68 -7.23 -67.80
C GLU A 18 7.31 -5.83 -67.96
N GLU A 19 7.24 -5.33 -69.19
CA GLU A 19 7.92 -4.14 -69.71
C GLU A 19 7.60 -2.84 -68.96
N GLU A 20 8.64 -2.01 -68.81
CA GLU A 20 8.70 -0.73 -68.12
C GLU A 20 7.66 0.30 -68.60
N LYS A 21 6.88 0.85 -67.66
CA LYS A 21 6.35 2.22 -67.78
C LYS A 21 7.16 3.13 -66.89
N GLN A 22 8.09 3.87 -67.52
CA GLN A 22 8.88 4.91 -66.88
C GLN A 22 7.95 6.06 -66.44
N GLN A 23 7.61 6.11 -65.16
CA GLN A 23 7.21 7.34 -64.48
C GLN A 23 8.47 7.85 -63.78
N GLU A 24 8.98 8.99 -64.22
CA GLU A 24 10.10 9.69 -63.57
C GLU A 24 9.70 10.08 -62.15
N ILE A 25 10.03 9.22 -61.19
CA ILE A 25 10.16 9.58 -59.79
C ILE A 25 11.61 10.00 -59.64
N HIS A 26 11.84 11.28 -59.31
CA HIS A 26 13.14 11.74 -58.85
C HIS A 26 13.48 11.00 -57.54
N GLU A 27 14.16 9.86 -57.65
CA GLU A 27 14.82 9.22 -56.52
C GLU A 27 16.08 10.03 -56.20
N GLU A 28 15.99 10.88 -55.18
CA GLU A 28 17.19 11.33 -54.48
C GLU A 28 17.83 10.09 -53.86
N THR A 29 18.77 9.48 -54.58
CA THR A 29 19.65 8.48 -53.99
C THR A 29 20.56 9.24 -53.03
N ASP A 30 20.09 9.39 -51.79
CA ASP A 30 20.97 9.64 -50.65
C ASP A 30 22.01 8.53 -50.68
N ASN A 31 23.20 8.87 -51.17
CA ASN A 31 24.36 7.98 -51.24
C ASN A 31 24.84 7.74 -49.81
N THR A 32 24.05 6.96 -49.08
CA THR A 32 24.30 6.54 -47.73
C THR A 32 25.28 5.40 -47.83
N ASP A 33 26.50 5.63 -47.34
CA ASP A 33 27.55 4.62 -47.33
C ASP A 33 27.18 3.49 -46.34
N TYR A 34 26.38 2.54 -46.82
CA TYR A 34 25.94 1.37 -46.06
C TYR A 34 27.12 0.57 -45.51
N GLU A 35 28.26 0.56 -46.22
CA GLU A 35 29.48 -0.12 -45.79
C GLU A 35 30.13 0.56 -44.57
N ALA A 36 30.18 1.89 -44.54
CA ALA A 36 30.71 2.64 -43.40
C ALA A 36 29.81 2.51 -42.16
N ILE A 37 28.49 2.48 -42.36
CA ILE A 37 27.50 2.24 -41.30
C ILE A 37 27.65 0.81 -40.77
N ALA A 38 27.78 -0.19 -41.63
CA ALA A 38 27.99 -1.59 -41.26
C ALA A 38 29.29 -1.78 -40.46
N GLN A 39 30.38 -1.09 -40.82
CA GLN A 39 31.64 -1.14 -40.08
C GLN A 39 31.51 -0.53 -38.67
N LYS A 40 30.82 0.61 -38.52
CA LYS A 40 30.54 1.22 -37.21
C LYS A 40 29.66 0.33 -36.34
N GLN A 41 28.57 -0.18 -36.90
CA GLN A 41 27.68 -1.10 -36.18
C GLN A 41 28.39 -2.38 -35.77
N LYS A 42 29.28 -2.93 -36.62
CA LYS A 42 30.10 -4.09 -36.28
C LYS A 42 30.99 -3.82 -35.05
N THR A 43 31.59 -2.64 -34.94
CA THR A 43 32.39 -2.31 -33.75
C THR A 43 31.53 -2.20 -32.48
N ASP A 44 30.33 -1.64 -32.59
CA ASP A 44 29.39 -1.51 -31.47
C ASP A 44 28.85 -2.87 -31.02
N TYR A 45 28.45 -3.73 -31.97
CA TYR A 45 28.02 -5.10 -31.68
C TYR A 45 29.13 -5.92 -31.01
N LEU A 46 30.39 -5.78 -31.45
CA LEU A 46 31.52 -6.44 -30.79
C LEU A 46 31.73 -5.92 -29.36
N ALA A 47 31.52 -4.63 -29.10
CA ALA A 47 31.57 -4.08 -27.75
C ALA A 47 30.46 -4.65 -26.85
N HIS A 48 29.23 -4.73 -27.36
CA HIS A 48 28.10 -5.33 -26.64
C HIS A 48 28.29 -6.83 -26.38
N LEU A 49 28.84 -7.59 -27.33
CA LEU A 49 29.15 -9.02 -27.15
C LEU A 49 30.22 -9.23 -26.07
N ARG A 50 31.24 -8.36 -26.01
CA ARG A 50 32.26 -8.41 -24.94
C ARG A 50 31.66 -8.07 -23.58
N SER A 51 30.79 -7.06 -23.51
CA SER A 51 30.06 -6.71 -22.28
C SER A 51 29.15 -7.85 -21.82
N LEU A 52 28.42 -8.49 -22.74
CA LEU A 52 27.58 -9.65 -22.46
C LEU A 52 28.41 -10.83 -21.93
N LYS A 53 29.53 -11.14 -22.59
CA LYS A 53 30.43 -12.22 -22.16
C LYS A 53 30.92 -11.97 -20.72
N ARG A 54 31.35 -10.75 -20.42
CA ARG A 54 31.78 -10.35 -19.08
C ARG A 54 30.66 -10.51 -18.05
N SER A 55 29.44 -10.06 -18.37
CA SER A 55 28.28 -10.20 -17.49
C SER A 55 27.93 -11.68 -17.21
N ILE A 56 28.03 -12.55 -18.22
CA ILE A 56 27.79 -14.00 -18.07
C ILE A 56 28.88 -14.65 -17.19
N GLU A 57 30.14 -14.24 -17.35
CA GLU A 57 31.25 -14.75 -16.53
C GLU A 57 31.09 -14.32 -15.06
N GLU A 58 30.72 -13.06 -14.81
CA GLU A 58 30.41 -12.53 -13.48
C GLU A 58 29.23 -13.28 -12.85
N ALA A 59 28.14 -13.51 -13.59
CA ALA A 59 26.99 -14.30 -13.13
C ALA A 59 27.37 -15.77 -12.85
N ARG A 60 28.21 -16.40 -13.68
CA ARG A 60 28.71 -17.76 -13.40
C ARG A 60 29.56 -17.81 -12.14
N ALA A 61 30.40 -16.80 -11.90
CA ALA A 61 31.22 -16.73 -10.70
C ALA A 61 30.34 -16.63 -9.44
N THR A 62 29.30 -15.79 -9.45
CA THR A 62 28.37 -15.66 -8.32
C THR A 62 27.57 -16.95 -8.10
N CYS A 63 27.07 -17.60 -9.16
CA CYS A 63 26.39 -18.89 -9.04
C CYS A 63 27.29 -19.98 -8.42
N LYS A 64 28.58 -20.02 -8.77
CA LYS A 64 29.54 -20.96 -8.15
C LYS A 64 29.68 -20.71 -6.65
N ILE A 65 29.79 -19.45 -6.23
CA ILE A 65 29.88 -19.08 -4.80
C ILE A 65 28.60 -19.46 -4.05
N VAL A 66 27.43 -19.29 -4.67
CA VAL A 66 26.16 -19.68 -4.04
C VAL A 66 26.08 -21.20 -3.92
N LYS A 67 26.50 -21.94 -4.95
CA LYS A 67 26.49 -23.40 -4.93
C LYS A 67 27.32 -23.98 -3.77
N THR A 68 28.55 -23.49 -3.57
CA THR A 68 29.39 -23.96 -2.46
C THR A 68 28.79 -23.66 -1.07
N LYS A 69 27.98 -22.61 -0.94
CA LYS A 69 27.26 -22.31 0.32
C LYS A 69 26.06 -23.23 0.54
N ILE A 70 25.37 -23.61 -0.53
CA ILE A 70 24.22 -24.53 -0.47
C ILE A 70 24.69 -25.93 -0.05
N ASP A 71 25.77 -26.43 -0.68
CA ASP A 71 26.35 -27.75 -0.36
C ASP A 71 26.74 -27.86 1.13
N ALA A 72 27.15 -26.76 1.77
CA ALA A 72 27.46 -26.71 3.20
C ALA A 72 26.20 -26.71 4.11
N THR A 73 25.01 -26.45 3.57
CA THR A 73 23.76 -26.25 4.31
C THR A 73 22.79 -27.45 4.20
N GLU A 74 23.13 -28.47 3.41
CA GLU A 74 22.26 -29.64 3.14
C GLU A 74 21.86 -30.45 4.38
N SER A 75 22.56 -30.29 5.51
CA SER A 75 22.33 -31.06 6.74
C SER A 75 21.24 -30.49 7.67
N SER A 76 20.41 -29.53 7.23
CA SER A 76 19.29 -29.04 8.05
C SER A 76 18.10 -30.01 8.00
N VAL A 77 18.21 -31.09 8.77
CA VAL A 77 17.11 -31.99 9.10
C VAL A 77 16.26 -31.31 10.18
N ASP A 78 15.18 -30.62 9.78
CA ASP A 78 13.91 -30.59 10.53
C ASP A 78 12.83 -29.83 9.73
N GLY A 79 11.97 -30.56 9.00
CA GLY A 79 10.77 -30.03 8.35
C GLY A 79 11.02 -29.01 7.22
N VAL A 80 10.07 -28.89 6.29
CA VAL A 80 10.14 -27.85 5.25
C VAL A 80 9.86 -26.50 5.92
N SER A 81 10.91 -25.78 6.33
CA SER A 81 10.75 -24.45 6.91
C SER A 81 10.16 -23.51 5.86
N LEU A 82 9.34 -22.54 6.29
CA LEU A 82 8.82 -21.50 5.39
C LEU A 82 9.95 -20.81 4.60
N LEU A 83 11.14 -20.69 5.22
CA LEU A 83 12.34 -20.16 4.60
C LEU A 83 12.85 -21.03 3.45
N GLN A 84 12.88 -22.36 3.62
CA GLN A 84 13.24 -23.28 2.54
C GLN A 84 12.24 -23.20 1.38
N VAL A 85 10.93 -23.19 1.66
CA VAL A 85 9.90 -23.00 0.61
C VAL A 85 10.14 -21.70 -0.15
N LYS A 86 10.38 -20.60 0.56
CA LYS A 86 10.66 -19.30 -0.04
C LYS A 86 11.90 -19.32 -0.92
N ASN A 87 12.98 -19.95 -0.45
CA ASN A 87 14.23 -20.08 -1.20
C ASN A 87 14.03 -20.92 -2.47
N HIS A 88 13.26 -22.01 -2.40
CA HIS A 88 12.90 -22.80 -3.58
C HIS A 88 12.05 -21.99 -4.57
N CYS A 89 11.04 -21.24 -4.11
CA CYS A 89 10.25 -20.38 -4.98
C CYS A 89 11.11 -19.29 -5.66
N PHE A 90 12.12 -18.74 -4.97
CA PHE A 90 13.04 -17.79 -5.59
C PHE A 90 13.96 -18.45 -6.62
N ALA A 91 14.46 -19.65 -6.34
CA ALA A 91 15.27 -20.40 -7.30
C ALA A 91 14.46 -20.69 -8.57
N GLU A 92 13.23 -21.16 -8.43
CA GLU A 92 12.32 -21.43 -9.54
C GLU A 92 11.94 -20.15 -10.30
N TYR A 93 11.76 -19.02 -9.60
CA TYR A 93 11.53 -17.72 -10.23
C TYR A 93 12.73 -17.28 -11.10
N LEU A 94 13.97 -17.45 -10.60
CA LEU A 94 15.18 -17.14 -11.36
C LEU A 94 15.35 -18.07 -12.57
N GLU A 95 15.02 -19.35 -12.40
CA GLU A 95 15.01 -20.33 -13.49
C GLU A 95 14.03 -19.93 -14.59
N ASN A 96 12.80 -19.56 -14.23
CA ASN A 96 11.80 -19.11 -15.20
C ASN A 96 12.20 -17.83 -15.94
N ILE A 97 12.92 -16.90 -15.28
CA ILE A 97 13.51 -15.74 -15.95
C ILE A 97 14.61 -16.15 -16.94
N ALA A 98 15.46 -17.10 -16.56
CA ALA A 98 16.49 -17.62 -17.45
C ALA A 98 15.87 -18.32 -18.67
N GLN A 99 14.83 -19.13 -18.46
CA GLN A 99 14.06 -19.77 -19.54
C GLN A 99 13.40 -18.71 -20.44
N LEU A 100 12.82 -17.65 -19.87
CA LEU A 100 12.28 -16.53 -20.65
C LEU A 100 13.36 -15.86 -21.51
N ALA A 101 14.55 -15.63 -20.97
CA ALA A 101 15.66 -15.05 -21.72
C ALA A 101 16.11 -15.97 -22.88
N VAL A 102 16.20 -17.27 -22.64
CA VAL A 102 16.54 -18.28 -23.66
C VAL A 102 15.48 -18.28 -24.77
N SER A 103 14.19 -18.38 -24.43
CA SER A 103 13.11 -18.37 -25.43
C SER A 103 13.09 -17.09 -26.25
N ARG A 104 13.41 -15.92 -25.64
CA ARG A 104 13.55 -14.65 -26.37
C ARG A 104 14.73 -14.64 -27.34
N THR A 105 15.87 -15.24 -26.97
CA THR A 105 17.05 -15.30 -27.85
C THR A 105 16.92 -16.35 -28.95
N CYS A 106 16.18 -17.44 -28.69
CA CYS A 106 15.99 -18.54 -29.63
C CYS A 106 14.76 -18.38 -30.53
N GLY A 107 13.92 -17.35 -30.31
CA GLY A 107 12.71 -17.10 -31.08
C GLY A 107 11.55 -18.06 -30.75
N GLU A 108 11.61 -18.74 -29.61
CA GLU A 108 10.57 -19.65 -29.16
C GLU A 108 9.38 -18.90 -28.53
N PRO A 109 8.17 -19.49 -28.53
CA PRO A 109 7.01 -18.87 -27.91
C PRO A 109 7.23 -18.69 -26.40
N VAL A 110 7.09 -17.44 -25.94
CA VAL A 110 7.35 -17.04 -24.55
C VAL A 110 6.19 -17.29 -23.57
N GLY A 111 5.07 -17.86 -24.02
CA GLY A 111 3.87 -18.05 -23.18
C GLY A 111 4.11 -18.92 -21.95
N GLY A 112 4.73 -20.10 -22.13
CA GLY A 112 4.97 -21.05 -21.04
C GLY A 112 5.78 -20.47 -19.87
N PRO A 113 6.99 -19.90 -20.11
CA PRO A 113 7.78 -19.28 -19.05
C PRO A 113 7.08 -18.13 -18.34
N ILE A 114 6.25 -17.35 -19.07
CA ILE A 114 5.48 -16.23 -18.49
C ILE A 114 4.41 -16.75 -17.53
N ASP A 115 3.67 -17.79 -17.90
CA ASP A 115 2.62 -18.35 -17.05
C ASP A 115 3.19 -18.92 -15.74
N SER A 116 4.31 -19.63 -15.83
CA SER A 116 5.06 -20.11 -14.66
C SER A 116 5.56 -18.95 -13.79
N LEU A 117 6.02 -17.85 -14.40
CA LEU A 117 6.47 -16.66 -13.67
C LEU A 117 5.33 -15.96 -12.92
N VAL A 118 4.15 -15.85 -13.56
CA VAL A 118 2.94 -15.30 -12.94
C VAL A 118 2.48 -16.19 -11.79
N SER A 119 2.48 -17.50 -11.97
CA SER A 119 2.17 -18.47 -10.92
C SER A 119 3.10 -18.31 -9.72
N ASN A 120 4.42 -18.28 -9.93
CA ASN A 120 5.40 -18.09 -8.85
C ASN A 120 5.25 -16.75 -8.16
N ARG A 121 4.88 -15.70 -8.91
CA ARG A 121 4.54 -14.40 -8.32
C ARG A 121 3.36 -14.54 -7.37
N CYS A 122 2.27 -15.19 -7.79
CA CYS A 122 1.09 -15.42 -6.95
C CYS A 122 1.44 -16.21 -5.68
N VAL A 123 2.26 -17.26 -5.78
CA VAL A 123 2.71 -18.05 -4.61
C VAL A 123 3.49 -17.17 -3.62
N LEU A 124 4.40 -16.33 -4.10
CA LEU A 124 5.14 -15.38 -3.25
C LEU A 124 4.21 -14.38 -2.54
N GLU A 125 3.10 -13.97 -3.17
CA GLU A 125 2.11 -13.12 -2.50
C GLU A 125 1.36 -13.85 -1.38
N LYS A 126 1.12 -15.15 -1.54
CA LYS A 126 0.48 -15.99 -0.51
C LYS A 126 1.41 -16.31 0.66
N ILE A 127 2.72 -16.35 0.43
CA ILE A 127 3.72 -16.55 1.48
C ILE A 127 3.84 -15.30 2.39
N ARG A 128 3.66 -14.08 1.86
CA ARG A 128 3.78 -12.82 2.62
C ARG A 128 3.02 -12.78 3.96
N PRO A 129 1.74 -13.15 4.07
CA PRO A 129 1.05 -13.16 5.38
C PRO A 129 1.66 -14.15 6.38
N LEU A 130 2.12 -15.32 5.93
CA LEU A 130 2.81 -16.30 6.78
C LEU A 130 4.13 -15.74 7.30
N GLU A 131 4.87 -15.00 6.46
CA GLU A 131 6.09 -14.30 6.89
C GLU A 131 5.81 -13.26 7.98
N HIS A 132 4.71 -12.51 7.87
CA HIS A 132 4.33 -11.55 8.89
C HIS A 132 4.00 -12.24 10.21
N GLN A 133 3.30 -13.38 10.17
CA GLN A 133 3.01 -14.18 11.35
C GLN A 133 4.29 -14.72 12.00
N MET A 134 5.21 -15.29 11.21
CA MET A 134 6.50 -15.78 11.72
C MET A 134 7.37 -14.65 12.28
N LYS A 135 7.43 -13.51 11.58
CA LYS A 135 8.17 -12.33 12.05
C LYS A 135 7.62 -11.84 13.37
N TYR A 136 6.30 -11.77 13.51
CA TYR A 136 5.65 -11.40 14.77
C TYR A 136 5.99 -12.39 15.90
N GLN A 137 5.94 -13.69 15.63
CA GLN A 137 6.33 -14.72 16.60
C GLN A 137 7.80 -14.57 17.03
N LEU A 138 8.71 -14.38 16.07
CA LEU A 138 10.13 -14.15 16.36
C LEU A 138 10.35 -12.87 17.17
N GLN A 139 9.68 -11.77 16.82
CA GLN A 139 9.75 -10.52 17.58
C GLN A 139 9.25 -10.72 19.00
N LYS A 140 8.11 -11.39 19.17
CA LYS A 140 7.54 -11.72 20.48
C LYS A 140 8.49 -12.59 21.31
N TYR A 141 9.11 -13.61 20.71
CA TYR A 141 10.10 -14.43 21.40
C TYR A 141 11.36 -13.63 21.74
N SER A 142 11.82 -12.74 20.86
CA SER A 142 12.95 -11.85 21.14
C SER A 142 12.64 -10.85 22.25
N GLU A 143 11.40 -10.36 22.31
CA GLU A 143 10.91 -9.50 23.38
C GLU A 143 10.82 -10.29 24.67
N MET A 144 10.34 -11.53 24.67
CA MET A 144 10.35 -12.43 25.82
C MET A 144 11.76 -12.78 26.30
N GLU A 145 12.72 -12.93 25.39
CA GLU A 145 14.14 -13.15 25.73
C GLU A 145 14.75 -11.90 26.35
N LYS A 146 14.57 -10.72 25.74
CA LYS A 146 15.00 -9.43 26.31
C LYS A 146 14.31 -9.11 27.62
N SER A 147 13.05 -9.51 27.75
CA SER A 147 12.24 -9.40 28.96
C SER A 147 12.44 -10.59 29.89
N SER A 148 13.39 -11.52 29.65
CA SER A 148 13.67 -12.62 30.59
C SER A 148 14.29 -12.14 31.90
N THR A 149 14.67 -10.86 32.01
CA THR A 149 14.91 -10.19 33.30
C THR A 149 13.62 -9.94 34.08
N THR A 150 12.44 -10.00 33.45
CA THR A 150 11.12 -10.00 34.09
C THR A 150 10.43 -11.32 33.82
N ALA A 151 10.53 -12.22 34.81
CA ALA A 151 10.00 -13.59 34.79
C ALA A 151 8.70 -13.76 33.99
N ASN A 152 8.68 -14.79 33.15
CA ASN A 152 7.47 -15.29 32.50
C ASN A 152 6.33 -15.47 33.54
N LEU A 153 5.39 -14.53 33.62
CA LEU A 153 4.21 -14.57 34.52
C LEU A 153 3.10 -15.51 34.00
N ARG A 154 3.42 -16.37 33.02
CA ARG A 154 2.55 -17.50 32.71
C ARG A 154 2.74 -18.54 33.81
N ALA A 155 1.64 -18.99 34.41
CA ALA A 155 1.67 -20.08 35.37
C ALA A 155 2.44 -21.25 34.74
N ASN A 156 3.57 -21.63 35.36
CA ASN A 156 4.31 -22.81 34.97
C ASN A 156 3.72 -24.00 35.73
N PRO A 157 2.85 -24.84 35.13
CA PRO A 157 2.23 -25.96 35.83
C PRO A 157 3.27 -26.98 36.32
N ALA A 158 4.45 -27.03 35.70
CA ALA A 158 5.55 -27.87 36.16
C ALA A 158 6.23 -27.35 37.44
N SER A 159 6.09 -26.06 37.77
CA SER A 159 6.58 -25.49 39.04
C SER A 159 5.71 -25.89 40.23
N MET A 160 4.44 -26.21 40.00
CA MET A 160 3.51 -26.70 41.04
C MET A 160 3.91 -28.10 41.52
N LEU A 161 4.42 -28.95 40.61
CA LEU A 161 4.90 -30.29 40.96
C LEU A 161 6.26 -30.30 41.68
N LYS A 162 7.05 -29.22 41.59
CA LYS A 162 8.36 -29.12 42.24
C LYS A 162 8.29 -28.80 43.74
N SER A 163 7.15 -28.31 44.23
CA SER A 163 6.97 -28.02 45.67
C SER A 163 6.70 -29.27 46.53
N GLY A 164 6.59 -30.46 45.93
CA GLY A 164 6.34 -31.71 46.65
C GLY A 164 7.58 -32.51 47.02
N ARG A 165 8.80 -32.07 46.68
CA ARG A 165 10.00 -32.88 46.90
C ARG A 165 11.29 -32.09 47.13
N SER A 166 11.35 -31.40 48.27
CA SER A 166 12.48 -31.42 49.21
C SER A 166 12.34 -30.25 50.18
N ALA A 167 11.80 -30.53 51.36
CA ALA A 167 11.99 -29.65 52.50
C ALA A 167 12.04 -30.58 53.71
N ASN A 168 13.25 -31.06 54.03
CA ASN A 168 13.54 -31.55 55.37
C ASN A 168 13.33 -30.35 56.30
N PHE A 169 12.16 -30.28 56.92
CA PHE A 169 11.92 -29.41 58.06
C PHE A 169 11.80 -30.31 59.27
N GLU A 170 12.80 -30.19 60.14
CA GLU A 170 12.73 -30.68 61.51
C GLU A 170 11.56 -30.02 62.23
N ASN A 171 11.02 -30.77 63.18
CA ASN A 171 9.85 -30.47 63.99
C ASN A 171 9.81 -29.03 64.52
N ASP A 172 8.70 -28.35 64.28
CA ASP A 172 8.17 -27.41 65.27
C ASP A 172 6.63 -27.51 65.28
N GLU A 173 6.10 -27.89 66.44
CA GLU A 173 4.67 -28.03 66.69
C GLU A 173 4.05 -26.64 66.79
N ASN A 174 3.40 -26.17 65.72
CA ASN A 174 2.28 -25.22 65.78
C ASN A 174 1.64 -25.10 64.38
N MET A 175 0.58 -25.90 64.14
CA MET A 175 -0.28 -25.72 62.96
C MET A 175 -1.11 -24.44 63.11
N VAL A 176 -0.66 -23.35 62.49
CA VAL A 176 -1.51 -22.20 62.20
C VAL A 176 -2.10 -22.38 60.80
N SER A 177 -3.42 -22.20 60.71
CA SER A 177 -4.25 -22.39 59.52
C SER A 177 -3.61 -21.81 58.25
N ALA A 178 -3.61 -22.60 57.18
CA ALA A 178 -3.22 -22.16 55.84
C ALA A 178 -4.23 -21.12 55.32
N ASN A 179 -4.07 -19.86 55.75
CA ASN A 179 -4.79 -18.72 55.23
C ASN A 179 -4.32 -18.49 53.79
N TYR A 180 -5.16 -18.86 52.83
CA TYR A 180 -4.92 -18.61 51.41
C TYR A 180 -4.77 -17.11 51.15
N MET A 181 -3.57 -16.68 50.74
CA MET A 181 -3.34 -15.34 50.22
C MET A 181 -3.52 -15.35 48.70
N PRO A 182 -4.55 -14.66 48.16
CA PRO A 182 -4.70 -14.55 46.73
C PRO A 182 -3.48 -13.85 46.13
N PRO A 183 -3.01 -14.30 44.95
CA PRO A 183 -1.83 -13.72 44.31
C PRO A 183 -2.04 -12.24 44.00
N GLN A 184 -1.09 -11.41 44.41
CA GLN A 184 -1.12 -9.98 44.11
C GLN A 184 -0.86 -9.78 42.62
N VAL A 185 -1.87 -9.27 41.90
CA VAL A 185 -1.75 -8.93 40.49
C VAL A 185 -1.09 -7.56 40.36
N MET A 186 0.16 -7.55 39.91
CA MET A 186 0.85 -6.31 39.52
C MET A 186 0.20 -5.77 38.25
N SER A 187 0.11 -4.43 38.09
CA SER A 187 -0.44 -3.84 36.88
C SER A 187 0.42 -4.24 35.66
N SER A 188 -0.14 -5.04 34.75
CA SER A 188 0.54 -5.40 33.51
C SER A 188 0.50 -4.22 32.55
N LEU A 189 1.63 -3.87 31.96
CA LEU A 189 1.68 -2.90 30.87
C LEU A 189 0.86 -3.42 29.68
N TYR A 190 -0.29 -2.80 29.43
CA TYR A 190 -1.11 -3.08 28.26
C TYR A 190 -0.39 -2.54 27.01
N PRO A 191 -0.05 -3.38 26.01
CA PRO A 191 0.80 -2.95 24.87
C PRO A 191 0.21 -1.79 24.05
N GLN A 192 -1.11 -1.62 24.06
CA GLN A 192 -1.81 -0.53 23.40
C GLN A 192 -2.16 0.64 24.34
N ALA A 193 -1.65 0.65 25.58
CA ALA A 193 -1.98 1.68 26.57
C ALA A 193 -1.71 3.09 26.04
N HIS A 194 -0.59 3.29 25.34
CA HIS A 194 -0.25 4.59 24.78
C HIS A 194 -1.21 4.99 23.63
N GLU A 195 -1.57 4.05 22.75
CA GLU A 195 -2.50 4.34 21.66
C GLU A 195 -3.91 4.65 22.17
N ASP A 196 -4.37 3.90 23.17
CA ASP A 196 -5.71 4.08 23.73
C ASP A 196 -5.79 5.33 24.62
N GLN A 197 -4.73 5.68 25.34
CA GLN A 197 -4.64 6.99 26.03
C GLN A 197 -4.67 8.16 25.04
N VAL A 198 -4.00 8.06 23.90
CA VAL A 198 -4.06 9.10 22.86
C VAL A 198 -5.45 9.19 22.24
N LYS A 199 -6.12 8.06 21.99
CA LYS A 199 -7.50 8.03 21.50
C LYS A 199 -8.48 8.60 22.53
N GLU A 200 -8.33 8.24 23.80
CA GLU A 200 -9.16 8.71 24.90
C GLU A 200 -8.95 10.20 25.15
N ALA A 201 -7.70 10.70 25.14
CA ALA A 201 -7.41 12.12 25.25
C ALA A 201 -7.99 12.93 24.09
N LYS A 202 -7.92 12.41 22.86
CA LYS A 202 -8.55 13.03 21.67
C LYS A 202 -10.08 13.03 21.79
N TYR A 203 -10.67 11.92 22.22
CA TYR A 203 -12.11 11.79 22.45
C TYR A 203 -12.58 12.75 23.55
N ALA A 204 -11.92 12.77 24.70
CA ALA A 204 -12.21 13.67 25.81
C ALA A 204 -12.07 15.15 25.40
N ARG A 205 -11.06 15.51 24.59
CA ARG A 205 -10.91 16.87 24.05
C ARG A 205 -12.05 17.22 23.10
N SER A 206 -12.46 16.31 22.22
CA SER A 206 -13.58 16.52 21.29
C SER A 206 -14.92 16.64 22.02
N VAL A 207 -15.19 15.77 23.00
CA VAL A 207 -16.39 15.83 23.84
C VAL A 207 -16.42 17.13 24.65
N LYS A 208 -15.29 17.54 25.23
CA LYS A 208 -15.17 18.82 25.96
C LYS A 208 -15.32 20.03 25.05
N ALA A 209 -14.89 19.97 23.80
CA ALA A 209 -15.12 21.03 22.82
C ALA A 209 -16.59 21.11 22.42
N HIS A 210 -17.22 19.96 22.15
CA HIS A 210 -18.65 19.90 21.80
C HIS A 210 -19.57 20.28 22.95
N SER A 211 -19.24 19.93 24.20
CA SER A 211 -20.01 20.35 25.37
C SER A 211 -19.94 21.86 25.59
N LYS A 212 -18.80 22.48 25.27
CA LYS A 212 -18.61 23.94 25.33
C LYS A 212 -19.25 24.70 24.17
N GLN A 213 -19.52 24.02 23.05
CA GLN A 213 -20.15 24.58 21.85
C GLN A 213 -21.66 24.29 21.79
N SER A 214 -22.28 23.90 22.91
CA SER A 214 -23.73 23.72 22.92
C SER A 214 -24.40 25.07 22.74
N VAL A 215 -25.34 25.15 21.79
CA VAL A 215 -26.11 26.36 21.44
C VAL A 215 -26.71 27.05 22.69
N LEU A 216 -27.18 26.26 23.65
CA LEU A 216 -27.75 26.77 24.91
C LEU A 216 -26.73 27.56 25.75
N MET A 217 -25.47 27.12 25.80
CA MET A 217 -24.42 27.82 26.56
C MET A 217 -23.98 29.11 25.86
N ASP A 218 -24.02 29.14 24.52
CA ASP A 218 -23.75 30.35 23.74
C ASP A 218 -24.86 31.39 23.95
N GLU A 219 -26.13 30.97 23.97
CA GLU A 219 -27.27 31.84 24.27
C GLU A 219 -27.23 32.39 25.70
N VAL A 220 -26.92 31.53 26.69
CA VAL A 220 -26.75 31.95 28.08
C VAL A 220 -25.56 32.92 28.21
N ALA A 221 -24.44 32.65 27.54
CA ALA A 221 -23.30 33.55 27.54
C ALA A 221 -23.61 34.91 26.89
N ALA A 222 -24.42 34.94 25.83
CA ALA A 222 -24.86 36.17 25.18
C ALA A 222 -25.82 37.00 26.07
N GLN A 223 -26.59 36.38 26.96
CA GLN A 223 -27.42 37.10 27.94
C GLN A 223 -26.60 37.64 29.12
N ILE A 224 -25.51 36.97 29.48
CA ILE A 224 -24.62 37.39 30.57
C ILE A 224 -23.69 38.52 30.13
N ARG A 225 -23.32 38.56 28.84
CA ARG A 225 -22.46 39.60 28.27
C ARG A 225 -23.32 40.77 27.78
N ASP A 226 -23.03 41.97 28.27
CA ASP A 226 -23.61 43.23 27.76
C ASP A 226 -22.96 43.70 26.43
N GLU A 227 -22.30 42.80 25.70
CA GLU A 227 -21.66 43.10 24.42
C GLU A 227 -22.75 43.22 23.32
N PRO A 228 -22.74 44.30 22.49
CA PRO A 228 -23.73 44.44 21.43
C PRO A 228 -23.56 43.31 20.40
N LEU A 229 -24.66 42.64 20.07
CA LEU A 229 -24.66 41.58 19.05
C LEU A 229 -24.45 42.15 17.64
N GLU A 230 -23.57 41.53 16.85
CA GLU A 230 -23.38 41.88 15.43
C GLU A 230 -24.69 41.70 14.64
N ALA A 231 -25.19 42.80 14.06
CA ALA A 231 -26.44 42.80 13.30
C ALA A 231 -26.32 41.93 12.04
N GLY A 232 -27.14 40.88 11.94
CA GLY A 232 -27.11 39.91 10.83
C GLY A 232 -26.91 38.46 11.30
N MET A 233 -26.37 38.27 12.51
CA MET A 233 -26.27 36.96 13.18
C MET A 233 -27.55 36.61 13.97
N ARG A 234 -28.75 36.82 13.39
CA ARG A 234 -29.92 36.11 13.95
C ARG A 234 -29.62 34.63 13.80
N ALA A 235 -29.53 33.93 14.93
CA ALA A 235 -29.16 32.52 15.03
C ALA A 235 -29.73 31.73 13.86
N SER A 236 -28.90 31.51 12.83
CA SER A 236 -29.32 30.70 11.71
C SER A 236 -29.54 29.32 12.30
N GLN A 237 -30.76 28.80 12.16
CA GLN A 237 -31.20 27.53 12.74
C GLN A 237 -30.30 26.35 12.32
N ASN A 238 -29.47 26.56 11.29
CA ASN A 238 -28.54 25.58 10.77
C ASN A 238 -27.12 25.77 11.35
N ARG A 239 -26.75 24.92 12.31
CA ARG A 239 -25.37 24.81 12.86
C ARG A 239 -24.28 24.81 11.77
N LYS A 240 -24.54 24.12 10.65
CA LYS A 240 -23.62 24.04 9.51
C LYS A 240 -23.37 25.38 8.83
N VAL A 241 -24.37 26.26 8.80
CA VAL A 241 -24.24 27.60 8.20
C VAL A 241 -23.42 28.49 9.12
N ASN A 242 -23.65 28.43 10.44
CA ASN A 242 -22.87 29.20 11.42
C ASN A 242 -21.40 28.76 11.45
N GLU A 243 -21.13 27.46 11.39
CA GLU A 243 -19.76 26.93 11.31
C GLU A 243 -19.06 27.38 10.01
N PHE A 244 -19.80 27.41 8.90
CA PHE A 244 -19.29 27.92 7.62
C PHE A 244 -18.97 29.42 7.68
N LEU A 245 -19.85 30.24 8.25
CA LEU A 245 -19.65 31.68 8.44
C LEU A 245 -18.43 31.97 9.32
N LYS A 246 -18.30 31.25 10.44
CA LYS A 246 -17.13 31.38 11.32
C LYS A 246 -15.84 31.05 10.59
N ARG A 247 -15.83 29.96 9.83
CA ARG A 247 -14.67 29.58 9.00
C ARG A 247 -14.36 30.62 7.91
N MET A 248 -15.36 31.29 7.34
CA MET A 248 -15.13 32.38 6.39
C MET A 248 -14.46 33.57 7.06
N LYS A 249 -14.89 33.94 8.28
CA LYS A 249 -14.26 35.01 9.08
C LYS A 249 -12.81 34.68 9.44
N GLU A 250 -12.54 33.44 9.89
CA GLU A 250 -11.17 32.98 10.16
C GLU A 250 -10.27 33.04 8.91
N ILE A 251 -10.80 32.71 7.72
CA ILE A 251 -10.03 32.84 6.48
C ILE A 251 -9.78 34.30 6.13
N GLU A 252 -10.76 35.18 6.32
CA GLU A 252 -10.63 36.62 6.10
C GLU A 252 -9.54 37.22 7.01
N GLU A 253 -9.54 36.88 8.30
CA GLU A 253 -8.51 37.27 9.26
C GLU A 253 -7.11 36.82 8.80
N ILE A 254 -6.96 35.56 8.37
CA ILE A 254 -5.66 35.06 7.86
C ILE A 254 -5.25 35.76 6.57
N GLU A 255 -6.19 36.01 5.65
CA GLU A 255 -5.93 36.72 4.39
C GLU A 255 -5.51 38.17 4.65
N GLU A 256 -6.06 38.84 5.66
CA GLU A 256 -5.66 40.18 6.11
C GLU A 256 -4.28 40.18 6.77
N GLU A 257 -4.01 39.21 7.66
CA GLU A 257 -2.70 39.08 8.31
C GLU A 257 -1.59 38.76 7.29
N THR A 258 -1.88 37.86 6.35
CA THR A 258 -0.90 37.36 5.38
C THR A 258 -0.89 38.19 4.09
N MET A 259 -1.87 39.07 3.89
CA MET A 259 -2.10 39.87 2.67
C MET A 259 -2.10 39.02 1.38
N GLN A 260 -2.52 37.75 1.47
CA GLN A 260 -2.54 36.80 0.36
C GLN A 260 -3.85 36.02 0.35
N ARG A 261 -4.46 35.90 -0.83
CA ARG A 261 -5.73 35.17 -1.00
C ARG A 261 -5.53 33.66 -0.95
N ILE A 262 -6.34 32.97 -0.16
CA ILE A 262 -6.28 31.51 -0.03
C ILE A 262 -7.24 30.86 -1.05
N PRO A 263 -6.79 29.84 -1.80
CA PRO A 263 -7.67 29.16 -2.76
C PRO A 263 -8.77 28.36 -2.04
N ARG A 264 -10.04 28.71 -2.31
CA ARG A 264 -11.22 28.07 -1.69
C ARG A 264 -11.61 26.74 -2.35
N SER A 265 -12.04 25.78 -1.54
CA SER A 265 -12.53 24.46 -1.98
C SER A 265 -13.83 24.55 -2.79
N LYS A 266 -14.06 23.58 -3.70
CA LYS A 266 -15.29 23.50 -4.50
C LYS A 266 -16.56 23.43 -3.65
N LYS A 267 -16.48 22.74 -2.49
CA LYS A 267 -17.61 22.64 -1.55
C LYS A 267 -17.93 23.99 -0.90
N ASP A 268 -16.91 24.74 -0.51
CA ASP A 268 -17.07 26.05 0.12
C ASP A 268 -17.65 27.06 -0.86
N ARG A 269 -17.22 27.02 -2.13
CA ARG A 269 -17.82 27.83 -3.21
C ARG A 269 -19.31 27.51 -3.41
N GLN A 270 -19.70 26.24 -3.28
CA GLN A 270 -21.10 25.83 -3.40
C GLN A 270 -21.93 26.31 -2.19
N MET A 271 -21.41 26.18 -0.97
CA MET A 271 -22.06 26.68 0.24
C MET A 271 -22.23 28.20 0.21
N LEU A 272 -21.20 28.92 -0.24
CA LEU A 272 -21.27 30.37 -0.44
C LEU A 272 -22.37 30.75 -1.44
N LYS A 273 -22.42 30.05 -2.58
CA LYS A 273 -23.47 30.26 -3.59
C LYS A 273 -24.88 29.97 -3.04
N GLN A 274 -25.04 28.94 -2.20
CA GLN A 274 -26.32 28.63 -1.57
C GLN A 274 -26.73 29.71 -0.56
N LEU A 275 -25.77 30.21 0.22
CA LEU A 275 -26.01 31.30 1.17
C LEU A 275 -26.39 32.60 0.45
N GLU A 276 -25.69 32.93 -0.64
CA GLU A 276 -25.98 34.09 -1.48
C GLU A 276 -27.38 34.00 -2.14
N GLN A 277 -27.78 32.80 -2.57
CA GLN A 277 -29.12 32.53 -3.08
C GLN A 277 -30.19 32.67 -1.99
N ALA A 278 -29.92 32.19 -0.78
CA ALA A 278 -30.82 32.32 0.36
C ALA A 278 -30.96 33.77 0.85
N GLN A 279 -29.92 34.59 0.68
CA GLN A 279 -29.93 36.02 1.03
C GLN A 279 -30.59 36.90 -0.05
N GLY A 280 -31.16 36.32 -1.12
CA GLY A 280 -32.01 37.05 -2.06
C GLY A 280 -31.27 38.07 -2.91
N SER A 281 -30.05 37.74 -3.36
CA SER A 281 -29.28 38.61 -4.25
C SER A 281 -30.01 38.83 -5.60
N LEU A 282 -30.34 40.09 -5.91
CA LEU A 282 -30.93 40.53 -7.19
C LEU A 282 -30.13 40.08 -8.42
N ASN A 283 -28.84 39.74 -8.25
CA ASN A 283 -27.99 39.21 -9.31
C ASN A 283 -28.46 37.84 -9.84
N THR A 284 -29.23 37.07 -9.06
CA THR A 284 -29.81 35.81 -9.53
C THR A 284 -31.00 36.01 -10.46
N ILE A 285 -31.69 37.15 -10.38
CA ILE A 285 -32.78 37.54 -11.30
C ILE A 285 -32.21 38.03 -12.64
N LEU A 286 -30.99 38.58 -12.64
CA LEU A 286 -30.32 39.09 -13.83
C LEU A 286 -29.56 38.00 -14.64
N ASP A 287 -29.37 36.78 -14.11
CA ASP A 287 -28.79 35.65 -14.86
C ASP A 287 -29.87 34.91 -15.67
N PHE A 288 -30.37 35.55 -16.74
CA PHE A 288 -31.33 34.97 -17.69
C PHE A 288 -30.73 33.84 -18.56
N GLY A 289 -29.43 33.51 -18.41
CA GLY A 289 -28.72 32.57 -19.28
C GLY A 289 -28.73 31.11 -18.85
N LYS A 290 -29.19 30.80 -17.62
CA LYS A 290 -29.18 29.43 -17.09
C LYS A 290 -30.56 29.02 -16.56
N ALA A 291 -31.44 28.64 -17.48
CA ALA A 291 -32.61 27.85 -17.14
C ALA A 291 -32.18 26.59 -16.34
N PRO A 292 -32.83 26.26 -15.21
CA PRO A 292 -32.55 25.02 -14.51
C PRO A 292 -32.95 23.87 -15.43
N ARG A 293 -31.96 23.16 -15.98
CA ARG A 293 -32.22 21.88 -16.65
C ARG A 293 -32.82 20.93 -15.62
N ASP A 294 -34.08 20.58 -15.83
CA ASP A 294 -34.82 19.57 -15.09
C ASP A 294 -33.96 18.30 -14.97
N LYS A 295 -33.33 18.11 -13.81
CA LYS A 295 -32.69 16.85 -13.48
C LYS A 295 -33.82 15.87 -13.22
N LYS A 296 -34.16 15.07 -14.24
CA LYS A 296 -34.91 13.82 -14.10
C LYS A 296 -34.45 13.12 -12.82
N LYS A 297 -35.36 12.99 -11.84
CA LYS A 297 -35.22 12.14 -10.67
C LYS A 297 -34.73 10.77 -11.14
N LYS A 298 -33.46 10.44 -10.89
CA LYS A 298 -33.01 9.03 -10.93
C LYS A 298 -33.73 8.35 -9.77
N GLY A 299 -34.63 7.43 -10.11
CA GLY A 299 -35.36 6.63 -9.13
C GLY A 299 -34.41 5.95 -8.16
N ASP A 300 -34.78 5.98 -6.89
CA ASP A 300 -34.13 5.25 -5.81
C ASP A 300 -34.01 3.77 -6.18
N LYS A 301 -32.77 3.29 -6.29
CA LYS A 301 -32.49 1.86 -6.25
C LYS A 301 -32.82 1.39 -4.83
N LYS A 302 -33.92 0.65 -4.68
CA LYS A 302 -34.24 -0.12 -3.47
C LYS A 302 -33.01 -0.94 -3.06
N GLY A 303 -32.44 -0.59 -1.92
CA GLY A 303 -31.41 -1.37 -1.25
C GLY A 303 -32.00 -2.70 -0.78
N ASP A 304 -31.32 -3.77 -1.13
CA ASP A 304 -31.59 -5.14 -0.75
C ASP A 304 -31.44 -5.30 0.78
N LYS A 305 -32.53 -5.65 1.48
CA LYS A 305 -32.54 -5.88 2.92
C LYS A 305 -31.90 -7.24 3.19
N LYS A 306 -30.62 -7.25 3.57
CA LYS A 306 -30.01 -8.41 4.24
C LYS A 306 -30.74 -8.67 5.57
N GLY A 307 -31.37 -9.84 5.66
CA GLY A 307 -32.01 -10.32 6.88
C GLY A 307 -31.01 -10.51 8.01
N ARG A 308 -31.29 -9.89 9.17
CA ARG A 308 -30.79 -10.35 10.48
C ARG A 308 -31.57 -11.60 10.84
N LYS A 309 -30.89 -12.73 10.98
CA LYS A 309 -31.42 -13.87 11.73
C LYS A 309 -31.22 -13.57 13.23
N HIS A 310 -32.27 -13.88 13.98
CA HIS A 310 -32.27 -14.03 15.43
C HIS A 310 -31.31 -15.13 15.87
#